data_AF-A0A7G6X6B9-F1
#
_entry.id   AF-A0A7G6X6B9-F1
#
_cell.length_a   1.000
_cell.length_b   1.000
_cell.length_c   1.000
_cell.angle_alpha   90.00
_cell.angle_beta   90.00
_cell.angle_gamma   90.00
#
_symmetry.space_group_name_H-M   'P 1'
#
loop_
_entity.id
_entity.type
_entity.pdbx_description
1 polymer ?
#
loop_
_entity_poly.entity_id
_entity_poly.type
_entity_poly.pdbx_seq_one_letter_code
_entity_poly.pdbx_strand_id
1 'polypeptide(L)'
;MMFTVGATYRALREGVVPAVSQRVLTEFVADFAEFASATFANVATDNDSGRTALETFLPRQRGVGMAESPVRVRGYSWFTVIPPEAVRQLGGVPGLEASGAFAEVRLLRYGGVMLRATELLEQYDDEAMGRVFHVLAPVLPPGRPRKLPSYGSQTLTRLVYEDGADRSRE
;
A
#
# COMPACT_ATOMS: atom_id res chain seq x y z
N MET A 1 2.49 -19.71 -2.94
CA MET A 1 1.49 -19.71 -4.04
C MET A 1 0.83 -18.35 -4.06
N MET A 2 0.74 -17.68 -5.21
CA MET A 2 0.02 -16.41 -5.34
C MET A 2 -1.24 -16.65 -6.16
N PHE A 3 -2.38 -16.20 -5.66
CA PHE A 3 -3.62 -16.16 -6.43
C PHE A 3 -4.09 -14.70 -6.52
N THR A 4 -4.73 -14.34 -7.62
CA THR A 4 -5.23 -12.98 -7.88
C THR A 4 -6.71 -13.06 -8.16
N VAL A 5 -7.49 -12.21 -7.49
CA VAL A 5 -8.92 -12.03 -7.76
C VAL A 5 -9.07 -10.69 -8.47
N GLY A 6 -9.67 -10.71 -9.66
CA GLY A 6 -9.99 -9.52 -10.44
C GLY A 6 -11.49 -9.38 -10.58
N ALA A 7 -12.01 -8.17 -10.38
CA ALA A 7 -13.41 -7.84 -10.62
C ALA A 7 -13.50 -6.62 -11.54
N THR A 8 -14.34 -6.68 -12.55
CA THR A 8 -14.65 -5.54 -13.44
C THR A 8 -16.12 -5.20 -13.26
N TYR A 9 -16.43 -3.91 -13.07
CA TYR A 9 -17.80 -3.42 -13.01
C TYR A 9 -17.90 -2.13 -13.83
N ARG A 10 -19.11 -1.81 -14.29
CA ARG A 10 -19.39 -0.53 -14.93
C ARG A 10 -19.84 0.45 -13.85
N ALA A 11 -19.06 1.50 -13.61
CA ALA A 11 -19.47 2.58 -12.73
C ALA A 11 -20.51 3.48 -13.43
N LEU A 12 -21.47 4.00 -12.66
CA LEU A 12 -22.48 4.95 -13.15
C LEU A 12 -21.89 6.36 -13.38
N ARG A 13 -20.76 6.66 -12.73
CA ARG A 13 -19.90 7.83 -12.98
C ARG A 13 -18.49 7.33 -13.22
N GLU A 14 -17.86 7.85 -14.26
CA GLU A 14 -16.48 7.51 -14.59
C GLU A 14 -15.54 7.87 -13.43
N GLY A 15 -14.64 6.96 -13.07
CA GLY A 15 -13.61 7.18 -12.06
C GLY A 15 -14.07 7.16 -10.59
N VAL A 16 -15.36 6.95 -10.29
CA VAL A 16 -15.86 6.92 -8.90
C VAL A 16 -16.31 5.52 -8.50
N VAL A 17 -15.63 4.94 -7.51
CA VAL A 17 -16.09 3.74 -6.81
C VAL A 17 -17.08 4.16 -5.74
N PRO A 18 -18.32 3.61 -5.66
CA PRO A 18 -19.24 3.96 -4.58
C PRO A 18 -18.63 3.71 -3.20
N ALA A 19 -18.80 4.63 -2.25
CA ALA A 19 -18.23 4.53 -0.89
C ALA A 19 -18.58 3.20 -0.19
N VAL A 20 -19.80 2.70 -0.37
CA VAL A 20 -20.21 1.38 0.14
C VAL A 20 -19.35 0.26 -0.45
N SER A 21 -19.08 0.28 -1.75
CA SER A 21 -18.27 -0.73 -2.44
C SER A 21 -16.81 -0.65 -2.00
N GLN A 22 -16.28 0.57 -1.81
CA GLN A 22 -14.94 0.78 -1.27
C GLN A 22 -14.79 0.15 0.12
N ARG A 23 -15.72 0.44 1.04
CA ARG A 23 -15.74 -0.14 2.38
C ARG A 23 -15.86 -1.67 2.37
N VAL A 24 -16.78 -2.22 1.57
CA VAL A 24 -16.94 -3.68 1.46
C VAL A 24 -15.67 -4.35 0.94
N LEU A 25 -15.00 -3.71 -0.02
CA LEU A 25 -13.74 -4.22 -0.56
C LEU A 25 -12.62 -4.20 0.47
N THR A 26 -12.47 -3.10 1.22
CA THR A 26 -11.43 -2.99 2.26
C THR A 26 -11.66 -3.97 3.41
N GLU A 27 -12.91 -4.17 3.84
CA GLU A 27 -13.27 -5.18 4.85
C GLU A 27 -12.97 -6.60 4.35
N PHE A 28 -13.35 -6.93 3.10
CA PHE A 28 -13.04 -8.23 2.52
C PHE A 28 -11.53 -8.51 2.49
N VAL A 29 -10.72 -7.52 2.10
CA VAL A 29 -9.26 -7.66 2.09
C VAL A 29 -8.70 -7.80 3.50
N ALA A 30 -9.22 -7.04 4.47
CA ALA A 30 -8.81 -7.13 5.88
C ALA A 30 -9.13 -8.51 6.48
N ASP A 31 -10.34 -9.02 6.26
CA ASP A 31 -10.76 -10.34 6.71
C ASP A 31 -9.91 -11.44 6.05
N PHE A 32 -9.66 -11.35 4.75
CA PHE A 32 -8.77 -12.28 4.07
C PHE A 32 -7.35 -12.26 4.66
N ALA A 33 -6.81 -11.06 4.89
CA ALA A 33 -5.48 -10.90 5.49
C ALA A 33 -5.41 -11.48 6.90
N GLU A 34 -6.48 -11.33 7.69
CA GLU A 34 -6.64 -11.90 9.02
C GLU A 34 -6.61 -13.43 8.99
N PHE A 35 -7.36 -14.07 8.08
CA PHE A 35 -7.36 -15.52 7.95
C PHE A 35 -6.05 -16.09 7.41
N ALA A 36 -5.42 -15.40 6.47
CA ALA A 36 -4.21 -15.85 5.81
C ALA A 36 -2.92 -15.45 6.54
N SER A 37 -3.00 -14.62 7.59
CA SER A 37 -1.85 -13.92 8.18
C SER A 37 -0.99 -13.24 7.10
N ALA A 38 -1.65 -12.50 6.21
CA ALA A 38 -1.02 -11.96 5.02
C ALA A 38 0.06 -10.93 5.38
N THR A 39 1.25 -11.08 4.81
CA THR A 39 2.36 -10.14 5.02
C THR A 39 2.23 -8.86 4.21
N PHE A 40 1.33 -8.84 3.23
CA PHE A 40 1.00 -7.67 2.42
C PHE A 40 -0.34 -7.85 1.72
N ALA A 41 -1.13 -6.79 1.66
CA ALA A 41 -2.28 -6.63 0.77
C ALA A 41 -2.46 -5.15 0.46
N ASN A 42 -3.06 -4.81 -0.68
CA ASN A 42 -3.41 -3.43 -0.98
C ASN A 42 -4.67 -3.32 -1.84
N VAL A 43 -5.30 -2.15 -1.80
CA VAL A 43 -6.30 -1.71 -2.78
C VAL A 43 -5.77 -0.47 -3.46
N ALA A 44 -5.61 -0.54 -4.78
CA ALA A 44 -4.93 0.46 -5.59
C ALA A 44 -5.47 0.46 -7.03
N THR A 45 -5.22 1.53 -7.78
CA THR A 45 -5.61 1.63 -9.21
C THR A 45 -4.41 1.52 -10.17
N ASP A 46 -3.20 1.34 -9.64
CA ASP A 46 -1.92 1.45 -10.33
C ASP A 46 -0.97 0.26 -10.04
N ASN A 47 -1.51 -0.82 -9.48
CA ASN A 47 -0.83 -2.12 -9.45
C ASN A 47 -0.72 -2.71 -10.87
N ASP A 48 0.36 -3.43 -11.14
CA ASP A 48 0.57 -4.15 -12.40
C ASP A 48 0.95 -5.61 -12.15
N SER A 49 0.14 -6.54 -12.66
CA SER A 49 0.48 -7.97 -12.72
C SER A 49 0.88 -8.59 -11.36
N GLY A 50 0.26 -8.11 -10.28
CA GLY A 50 0.56 -8.53 -8.89
C GLY A 50 1.80 -7.88 -8.26
N ARG A 51 2.33 -6.84 -8.90
CA ARG A 51 3.35 -5.93 -8.36
C ARG A 51 2.69 -4.64 -7.87
N THR A 52 3.22 -4.08 -6.79
CA THR A 52 2.89 -2.72 -6.39
C THR A 52 3.44 -1.71 -7.39
N ALA A 53 2.96 -0.46 -7.35
CA ALA A 53 3.59 0.64 -8.08
C ALA A 53 5.08 0.74 -7.73
N LEU A 54 5.43 0.67 -6.45
CA LEU A 54 6.82 0.73 -6.00
C LEU A 54 7.68 -0.41 -6.59
N GLU A 55 7.20 -1.65 -6.58
CA GLU A 55 7.92 -2.80 -7.14
C GLU A 55 8.11 -2.73 -8.65
N THR A 56 7.20 -2.06 -9.37
CA THR A 56 7.30 -1.90 -10.82
C THR A 56 8.41 -0.92 -11.21
N PHE A 57 8.61 0.13 -10.41
CA PHE A 57 9.55 1.21 -10.71
C PHE A 57 10.88 1.08 -9.94
N LEU A 58 10.96 0.25 -8.90
CA LEU A 58 12.23 -0.17 -8.32
C LEU A 58 12.92 -1.23 -9.21
N PRO A 59 14.24 -1.13 -9.43
CA PRO A 59 14.99 -2.14 -10.20
C PRO A 59 15.22 -3.41 -9.36
N ARG A 60 14.13 -4.08 -8.95
CA ARG A 60 14.15 -5.20 -8.02
C ARG A 60 13.39 -6.40 -8.58
N GLN A 61 13.92 -7.60 -8.35
CA GLN A 61 13.24 -8.82 -8.72
C GLN A 61 12.04 -9.08 -7.81
N ARG A 62 10.89 -9.41 -8.41
CA ARG A 62 9.63 -9.70 -7.70
C ARG A 62 9.77 -10.77 -6.59
N GLY A 63 10.54 -11.83 -6.86
CA GLY A 63 10.76 -12.90 -5.88
C GLY A 63 11.42 -12.42 -4.59
N VAL A 64 12.26 -11.39 -4.68
CA VAL A 64 12.91 -10.79 -3.50
C VAL A 64 11.89 -10.03 -2.65
N GLY A 65 11.02 -9.24 -3.27
CA GLY A 65 9.97 -8.51 -2.55
C GLY A 65 9.00 -9.45 -1.81
N MET A 66 8.65 -10.59 -2.42
CA MET A 66 7.85 -11.61 -1.76
C MET A 66 8.56 -12.26 -0.56
N ALA A 67 9.85 -12.62 -0.73
CA ALA A 67 10.63 -13.24 0.34
C ALA A 67 10.84 -12.32 1.55
N GLU A 68 11.00 -11.01 1.30
CA GLU A 68 11.19 -10.01 2.36
C GLU A 68 9.89 -9.49 2.97
N SER A 69 8.74 -9.80 2.37
CA SER A 69 7.43 -9.30 2.81
C SER A 69 7.08 -9.53 4.29
N PRO A 70 7.58 -10.56 5.01
CA PRO A 70 7.35 -10.67 6.45
C PRO A 70 7.99 -9.54 7.28
N VAL A 71 9.00 -8.85 6.74
CA VAL A 71 9.82 -7.84 7.45
C VAL A 71 9.74 -6.47 6.77
N ARG A 72 9.63 -6.41 5.44
CA ARG A 72 9.57 -5.18 4.66
C ARG A 72 8.24 -5.05 3.93
N VAL A 73 7.72 -3.83 3.88
CA VAL A 73 6.46 -3.53 3.20
C VAL A 73 6.69 -3.41 1.70
N ARG A 74 5.98 -4.21 0.89
CA ARG A 74 6.19 -4.27 -0.57
C ARG A 74 5.83 -2.98 -1.34
N GLY A 75 5.13 -2.05 -0.72
CA GLY A 75 4.72 -0.78 -1.31
C GLY A 75 3.65 -0.11 -0.46
N TYR A 76 3.10 0.98 -0.95
CA TYR A 76 2.06 1.74 -0.27
C TYR A 76 0.98 2.15 -1.26
N SER A 77 -0.24 2.28 -0.76
CA SER A 77 -1.43 2.61 -1.54
C SER A 77 -2.49 3.21 -0.62
N TRP A 78 -3.64 3.62 -1.17
CA TRP A 78 -4.78 4.10 -0.40
C TRP A 78 -5.16 3.15 0.75
N PHE A 79 -5.19 1.85 0.49
CA PHE A 79 -5.32 0.81 1.51
C PHE A 79 -4.12 -0.12 1.46
N THR A 80 -3.51 -0.39 2.61
CA THR A 80 -2.33 -1.28 2.72
C THR A 80 -2.41 -2.12 3.99
N VAL A 81 -2.07 -3.41 3.92
CA VAL A 81 -1.80 -4.27 5.08
C VAL A 81 -0.29 -4.42 5.22
N ILE A 82 0.21 -4.22 6.43
CA ILE A 82 1.64 -4.33 6.77
C ILE A 82 1.89 -5.42 7.84
N PRO A 83 3.04 -6.12 7.79
CA PRO A 83 3.32 -7.24 8.68
C PRO A 83 3.67 -6.77 10.11
N PRO A 84 3.55 -7.65 11.13
CA PRO A 84 3.83 -7.29 12.52
C PRO A 84 5.23 -6.69 12.74
N GLU A 85 6.23 -7.19 12.03
CA GLU A 85 7.60 -6.70 12.14
C GLU A 85 7.71 -5.22 11.72
N ALA A 86 7.08 -4.85 10.61
CA ALA A 86 7.04 -3.48 10.15
C ALA A 86 6.25 -2.59 11.12
N VAL A 87 5.13 -3.09 11.66
CA VAL A 87 4.33 -2.37 12.67
C VAL A 87 5.18 -2.00 13.88
N ARG A 88 5.99 -2.93 14.39
CA ARG A 88 6.90 -2.64 15.52
C ARG A 88 7.96 -1.60 15.17
N GLN A 89 8.55 -1.67 13.99
CA GLN A 89 9.54 -0.69 13.53
C GLN A 89 8.96 0.72 13.38
N LEU A 90 7.65 0.83 13.18
CA LEU A 90 6.92 2.10 13.05
C LEU A 90 6.32 2.60 14.39
N GLY A 91 6.74 2.03 15.53
CA GLY A 91 6.25 2.44 16.85
C GLY A 91 4.88 1.86 17.23
N GLY A 92 4.44 0.80 16.54
CA GLY A 92 3.18 0.12 16.80
C GLY A 92 1.96 0.92 16.30
N VAL A 93 0.76 0.44 16.66
CA VAL A 93 -0.50 1.13 16.37
C VAL A 93 -0.49 2.59 16.87
N PRO A 94 -0.03 2.90 18.10
CA PRO A 94 0.01 4.28 18.57
C PRO A 94 0.91 5.19 17.73
N GLY A 95 2.07 4.68 17.26
CA GLY A 95 2.95 5.45 16.37
C GLY A 95 2.32 5.73 15.01
N LEU A 96 1.62 4.74 14.46
CA LEU A 96 0.88 4.88 13.20
C LEU A 96 -0.29 5.86 13.32
N GLU A 97 -1.05 5.82 14.41
CA GLU A 97 -2.15 6.76 14.68
C GLU A 97 -1.64 8.19 14.90
N ALA A 98 -0.59 8.34 15.72
CA ALA A 98 0.01 9.64 16.02
C ALA A 98 0.62 10.34 14.79
N SER A 99 0.95 9.58 13.73
CA SER A 99 1.47 10.12 12.49
C SER A 99 0.46 11.01 11.74
N GLY A 100 -0.84 10.82 11.97
CA GLY A 100 -1.91 11.52 11.24
C GLY A 100 -1.99 11.20 9.73
N ALA A 101 -1.22 10.21 9.25
CA ALA A 101 -1.19 9.86 7.83
C ALA A 101 -2.37 8.97 7.38
N PHE A 102 -3.11 8.39 8.32
CA PHE A 102 -4.15 7.41 8.05
C PHE A 102 -5.49 7.84 8.65
N ALA A 103 -6.55 7.76 7.85
CA ALA A 103 -7.93 7.85 8.32
C ALA A 103 -8.31 6.66 9.21
N GLU A 104 -7.67 5.51 9.01
CA GLU A 104 -7.90 4.32 9.83
C GLU A 104 -6.63 3.49 9.99
N VAL A 105 -6.38 3.09 11.24
CA VAL A 105 -5.36 2.12 11.64
C VAL A 105 -6.05 1.01 12.39
N ARG A 106 -6.03 -0.21 11.86
CA ARG A 106 -6.73 -1.37 12.45
C ARG A 106 -5.76 -2.51 12.70
N LEU A 107 -5.59 -2.89 13.97
CA LEU A 107 -4.82 -4.05 14.38
C LEU A 107 -5.54 -5.34 13.97
N LEU A 108 -4.77 -6.26 13.37
CA LEU A 108 -5.20 -7.62 13.01
C LEU A 108 -4.74 -8.60 14.09
N ARG A 109 -5.42 -9.73 14.31
CA ARG A 109 -5.15 -10.62 15.48
C ARG A 109 -3.76 -11.25 15.44
N TYR A 110 -3.19 -11.44 14.25
CA TYR A 110 -1.83 -11.94 14.08
C TYR A 110 -0.74 -10.87 14.26
N GLY A 111 -1.11 -9.63 14.60
CA GLY A 111 -0.20 -8.51 14.88
C GLY A 111 0.13 -7.62 13.68
N GLY A 112 -0.38 -7.96 12.48
CA GLY A 112 -0.32 -7.06 11.32
C GLY A 112 -1.28 -5.88 11.50
N VAL A 113 -1.16 -4.87 10.65
CA VAL A 113 -2.04 -3.70 10.67
C VAL A 113 -2.57 -3.42 9.28
N MET A 114 -3.87 -3.17 9.22
CA MET A 114 -4.54 -2.55 8.09
C MET A 114 -4.45 -1.02 8.22
N LEU A 115 -4.09 -0.36 7.13
CA LEU A 115 -3.95 1.09 7.01
C LEU A 115 -4.82 1.59 5.87
N ARG A 116 -5.66 2.59 6.14
CA ARG A 116 -6.42 3.32 5.12
C ARG A 116 -6.07 4.80 5.19
N ALA A 117 -5.48 5.31 4.11
CA ALA A 117 -4.88 6.65 4.06
C ALA A 117 -5.92 7.78 4.18
N THR A 118 -7.03 7.64 3.47
CA THR A 118 -8.13 8.62 3.40
C THR A 118 -9.47 7.92 3.45
N GLU A 119 -10.55 8.67 3.73
CA GLU A 119 -11.87 8.04 3.85
C GLU A 119 -12.31 7.34 2.55
N LEU A 120 -12.04 7.99 1.42
CA LEU A 120 -12.35 7.49 0.09
C LEU A 120 -11.10 7.45 -0.78
N LEU A 121 -11.06 6.50 -1.72
CA LEU A 121 -9.98 6.31 -2.68
C LEU A 121 -9.73 7.57 -3.53
N GLU A 122 -10.78 8.27 -3.93
CA GLU A 122 -10.69 9.52 -4.69
C GLU A 122 -10.04 10.68 -3.92
N GLN A 123 -9.98 10.59 -2.60
CA GLN A 123 -9.31 11.58 -1.74
C GLN A 123 -7.81 11.27 -1.55
N TYR A 124 -7.35 10.09 -2.01
CA TYR A 124 -5.95 9.72 -1.96
C TYR A 124 -5.17 10.42 -3.08
N ASP A 125 -4.91 11.71 -2.84
CA ASP A 125 -4.15 12.62 -3.67
C ASP A 125 -2.64 12.55 -3.36
N ASP A 126 -1.85 13.40 -4.04
CA ASP A 126 -0.40 13.42 -3.92
C ASP A 126 0.07 13.79 -2.50
N GLU A 127 -0.69 14.62 -1.78
CA GLU A 127 -0.35 15.02 -0.41
C GLU A 127 -0.59 13.87 0.56
N ALA A 128 -1.76 13.22 0.47
CA ALA A 128 -2.06 12.03 1.26
C ALA A 128 -1.08 10.89 0.96
N MET A 129 -0.75 10.68 -0.31
CA MET A 129 0.28 9.74 -0.74
C MET A 129 1.63 10.07 -0.12
N GLY A 130 2.03 11.35 -0.16
CA GLY A 130 3.25 11.84 0.46
C GLY A 130 3.30 11.49 1.96
N ARG A 131 2.26 11.82 2.72
CA ARG A 131 2.21 11.50 4.17
C ARG A 131 2.38 10.00 4.43
N VAL A 132 1.67 9.15 3.68
CA VAL A 132 1.79 7.69 3.78
C VAL A 132 3.22 7.23 3.47
N PHE A 133 3.82 7.73 2.39
CA PHE A 133 5.19 7.40 2.04
C PHE A 133 6.16 7.74 3.16
N HIS A 134 6.07 8.94 3.74
CA HIS A 134 6.99 9.37 4.81
C HIS A 134 6.89 8.48 6.05
N VAL A 135 5.68 8.08 6.43
CA VAL A 135 5.48 7.19 7.59
C VAL A 135 6.01 5.78 7.30
N LEU A 136 5.78 5.26 6.10
CA LEU A 136 6.19 3.89 5.76
C LEU A 136 7.64 3.78 5.30
N ALA A 137 8.30 4.90 4.95
CA ALA A 137 9.66 4.95 4.42
C ALA A 137 10.67 4.06 5.17
N PRO A 138 10.70 4.00 6.52
CA PRO A 138 11.66 3.18 7.25
C PRO A 138 11.56 1.67 6.98
N VAL A 139 10.37 1.20 6.62
CA VAL A 139 10.07 -0.23 6.39
C VAL A 139 9.92 -0.58 4.91
N LEU A 140 10.13 0.38 4.01
CA LEU A 140 10.13 0.14 2.57
C LEU A 140 11.44 -0.53 2.10
N PRO A 141 11.41 -1.21 0.94
CA PRO A 141 12.60 -1.59 0.21
C PRO A 141 13.51 -0.38 -0.05
N PRO A 142 14.83 -0.48 0.20
CA PRO A 142 15.75 0.58 -0.18
C PRO A 142 15.84 0.73 -1.70
N GLY A 143 16.21 1.93 -2.14
CA GLY A 143 16.42 2.29 -3.54
C GLY A 143 15.46 3.38 -4.00
N ARG A 144 15.93 4.19 -4.95
CA ARG A 144 15.12 5.22 -5.60
C ARG A 144 14.34 4.64 -6.80
N PRO A 145 13.01 4.83 -6.89
CA PRO A 145 12.25 4.43 -8.07
C PRO A 145 12.72 5.15 -9.33
N ARG A 146 12.73 4.45 -10.46
CA ARG A 146 13.15 4.99 -11.77
C ARG A 146 11.92 5.35 -12.59
N LYS A 147 11.85 6.59 -13.09
CA LYS A 147 10.83 6.97 -14.08
C LYS A 147 11.02 6.14 -15.35
N LEU A 148 10.07 5.25 -15.64
CA LEU A 148 10.04 4.50 -16.90
C LEU A 148 9.49 5.41 -18.01
N PRO A 149 9.91 5.23 -19.28
CA PRO A 149 9.32 5.97 -20.40
C PRO A 149 7.80 5.70 -20.45
N SER A 150 6.98 6.74 -20.34
CA SER A 150 5.52 6.62 -20.43
C SER A 150 5.10 6.37 -21.88
N TYR A 151 4.66 5.15 -22.18
CA TYR A 151 4.02 4.83 -23.45
C TYR A 151 2.51 4.84 -23.26
N GLY A 152 1.85 5.97 -23.54
CA GLY A 152 0.39 6.12 -23.74
C GLY A 152 -0.57 5.71 -22.60
N SER A 153 -1.57 6.56 -22.31
CA SER A 153 -2.71 6.35 -21.37
C SER A 153 -2.43 5.59 -20.07
N GLN A 154 -1.24 5.69 -19.49
CA GLN A 154 -0.95 5.06 -18.20
C GLN A 154 -1.69 5.83 -17.12
N THR A 155 -2.48 5.12 -16.32
CA THR A 155 -3.04 5.60 -15.06
C THR A 155 -1.93 6.32 -14.28
N LEU A 156 -2.21 7.53 -13.78
CA LEU A 156 -1.27 8.28 -12.93
C LEU A 156 -0.78 7.35 -11.82
N THR A 157 0.51 6.98 -11.90
CA THR A 157 1.15 6.12 -10.91
C THR A 157 1.31 6.92 -9.63
N ARG A 158 0.68 6.47 -8.55
CA ARG A 158 0.79 7.10 -7.23
C ARG A 158 2.06 6.61 -6.57
N LEU A 159 3.17 7.28 -6.89
CA LEU A 159 4.48 6.93 -6.40
C LEU A 159 5.33 8.18 -6.10
N VAL A 160 5.93 8.21 -4.91
CA VAL A 160 7.01 9.13 -4.55
C VAL A 160 8.34 8.57 -5.09
N TYR A 161 9.07 9.41 -5.83
CA TYR A 161 10.34 9.06 -6.48
C TYR A 161 11.57 9.37 -5.59
N GLU A 162 11.45 9.08 -4.30
CA GLU A 162 12.51 9.22 -3.29
C GLU A 162 12.91 7.83 -2.77
N ASP A 163 14.08 7.72 -2.14
CA ASP A 163 14.48 6.50 -1.44
C ASP A 163 13.99 6.59 0.00
N GLY A 164 13.23 5.59 0.47
CA GLY A 164 12.77 5.55 1.85
C GLY A 164 13.93 5.48 2.86
N ALA A 165 15.06 4.90 2.46
CA ALA A 165 16.25 4.77 3.30
C ALA A 165 16.99 6.10 3.53
N ASP A 166 16.81 7.10 2.67
CA ASP A 166 17.40 8.43 2.85
C ASP A 166 16.80 9.14 4.08
N ARG A 167 15.59 8.75 4.51
CA ARG A 167 14.86 9.36 5.63
C ARG A 167 15.10 8.70 6.98
N SER A 168 15.45 7.42 7.04
CA SER A 168 15.73 6.72 8.30
C SER A 168 17.03 7.18 9.00
N ARG A 169 17.71 8.19 8.47
CA ARG A 169 19.00 8.73 8.93
C ARG A 169 18.92 10.16 9.47
N GLU A 170 17.76 10.81 9.38
CA GLU A 170 17.48 12.13 9.98
C GLU A 170 16.82 11.97 11.36
#